data_AF-A0A257H453-F1
#
_entry.id   AF-A0A257H453-F1
#
_cell.length_a   1.000
_cell.length_b   1.000
_cell.length_c   1.000
_cell.angle_alpha   90.00
_cell.angle_beta   90.00
_cell.angle_gamma   90.00
#
_symmetry.space_group_name_H-M   'P 1'
#
loop_
_entity.id
_entity.type
_entity.pdbx_description
1 polymer ?
#
loop_
_entity_poly.entity_id
_entity_poly.type
_entity_poly.pdbx_seq_one_letter_code
_entity_poly.pdbx_strand_id
1 'polypeptide(L)'
;MTGKKSPLKPCKGKPPAASGDHGNDPERRQACIDLAGGDEPMLFLDGHDDAIIGVADRDGEDVAVYDIKKIVRRLRQRDGMSKEDAEDFFSYNISNT
;
A
#
# COMPACT_ATOMS: atom_id res chain seq x y z
N MET A 1 6.74 -2.65 -28.16
CA MET A 1 7.70 -2.59 -27.04
C MET A 1 7.06 -3.28 -25.85
N THR A 2 7.44 -4.52 -25.59
CA THR A 2 6.92 -5.31 -24.46
C THR A 2 7.59 -4.81 -23.19
N GLY A 3 6.95 -3.87 -22.50
CA GLY A 3 7.38 -3.41 -21.18
C GLY A 3 7.46 -4.61 -20.26
N LYS A 4 8.68 -4.99 -19.88
CA LYS A 4 8.89 -6.01 -18.85
C LYS A 4 8.31 -5.41 -17.58
N LYS A 5 7.18 -5.93 -17.10
CA LYS A 5 6.69 -5.57 -15.76
C LYS A 5 7.77 -6.02 -14.78
N SER A 6 8.45 -5.06 -14.17
CA SER A 6 9.40 -5.32 -13.09
C SER A 6 8.68 -6.15 -12.01
N PRO A 7 9.29 -7.22 -11.49
CA PRO A 7 8.61 -8.12 -10.55
C PRO A 7 8.37 -7.41 -9.21
N LEU A 8 7.17 -7.56 -8.66
CA LEU A 8 6.82 -7.10 -7.31
C LEU A 8 7.79 -7.73 -6.30
N LYS A 9 8.50 -6.89 -5.53
CA LYS A 9 9.34 -7.30 -4.41
C LYS A 9 8.48 -7.27 -3.13
N PRO A 10 8.11 -8.41 -2.52
CA PRO A 10 7.28 -8.40 -1.33
C PRO A 10 8.04 -7.79 -0.14
N CYS A 11 7.42 -6.85 0.60
CA CYS A 11 7.98 -6.35 1.85
C CYS A 11 7.93 -7.51 2.86
N LYS A 12 9.10 -8.04 3.27
CA LYS A 12 9.18 -9.19 4.19
C LYS A 12 8.79 -8.75 5.59
N GLY A 13 7.77 -9.36 6.15
CA GLY A 13 7.29 -9.11 7.52
C GLY A 13 6.05 -9.93 7.81
N LYS A 14 5.83 -10.28 9.08
CA LYS A 14 4.58 -10.94 9.49
C LYS A 14 3.42 -10.01 9.12
N PRO A 15 2.27 -10.50 8.59
CA PRO A 15 1.10 -9.65 8.46
C PRO A 15 0.81 -9.01 9.83
N PRO A 16 0.48 -7.71 9.89
CA PRO A 16 0.33 -7.01 11.16
C PRO A 16 -0.61 -7.80 12.05
N ALA A 17 -0.18 -8.02 13.29
CA ALA A 17 -1.06 -8.59 14.31
C ALA A 17 -2.28 -7.67 14.41
N ALA A 18 -3.46 -8.27 14.59
CA ALA A 18 -4.74 -7.57 14.58
C ALA A 18 -4.98 -6.66 15.80
N SER A 19 -3.96 -5.99 16.32
CA SER A 19 -4.00 -5.27 17.59
C SER A 19 -3.18 -3.99 17.53
N GLY A 20 -3.87 -2.85 17.64
CA GLY A 20 -3.30 -1.55 17.97
C GLY A 20 -2.79 -0.76 16.76
N ASP A 21 -3.47 0.35 16.46
CA ASP A 21 -3.21 1.32 15.40
C ASP A 21 -3.68 0.93 13.97
N HIS A 22 -4.76 1.57 13.53
CA HIS A 22 -5.61 1.15 12.42
C HIS A 22 -5.11 1.61 11.05
N GLY A 23 -3.81 1.45 10.78
CA GLY A 23 -3.29 1.57 9.42
C GLY A 23 -1.88 2.11 9.28
N ASN A 24 -1.23 2.48 10.38
CA ASN A 24 0.18 2.84 10.40
C ASN A 24 1.00 1.62 10.83
N ASP A 25 1.89 1.14 9.96
CA ASP A 25 2.76 -0.01 10.18
C ASP A 25 4.20 0.43 9.84
N PRO A 26 4.91 1.06 10.81
CA PRO A 26 6.23 1.64 10.55
C PRO A 26 7.27 0.57 10.21
N GLU A 27 7.14 -0.65 10.74
CA GLU A 27 8.02 -1.76 10.38
C GLU A 27 7.87 -2.12 8.90
N ARG A 28 6.63 -2.13 8.40
CA ARG A 28 6.37 -2.39 6.99
C ARG A 28 6.82 -1.25 6.09
N ARG A 29 6.64 0.01 6.50
CA ARG A 29 7.22 1.17 5.76
C ARG A 29 8.73 1.03 5.65
N GLN A 30 9.42 0.76 6.77
CA GLN A 30 10.86 0.59 6.78
C GLN A 30 11.29 -0.57 5.87
N ALA A 31 10.61 -1.72 5.92
CA ALA A 31 10.92 -2.85 5.04
C ALA A 31 10.79 -2.51 3.54
N CYS A 32 9.88 -1.62 3.17
CA CYS A 32 9.76 -1.18 1.78
C CYS A 32 10.84 -0.14 1.40
N ILE A 33 11.21 0.76 2.31
CA ILE A 33 12.33 1.71 2.14
C ILE A 33 13.65 0.94 1.93
N ASP A 34 13.89 -0.09 2.76
CA ASP A 34 15.08 -0.94 2.66
C ASP A 34 15.15 -1.68 1.31
N LEU A 35 13.99 -2.07 0.75
CA LEU A 35 13.90 -2.71 -0.56
C LEU A 35 14.12 -1.74 -1.73
N ALA A 36 13.80 -0.47 -1.53
CA ALA A 36 13.95 0.62 -2.50
C ALA A 36 15.36 1.24 -2.52
N GLY A 37 16.26 0.76 -1.66
CA GLY A 37 17.63 1.28 -1.59
C GLY A 37 17.80 2.49 -0.66
N GLY A 38 16.76 2.94 0.03
CA GLY A 38 16.85 3.87 1.17
C GLY A 38 17.25 5.32 0.88
N ASP A 39 17.63 5.67 -0.35
CA ASP A 39 18.15 7.00 -0.68
C ASP A 39 17.06 8.02 -1.05
N GLU A 40 15.94 7.58 -1.63
CA GLU A 40 14.83 8.43 -2.08
C GLU A 40 13.59 8.27 -1.18
N PRO A 41 12.87 9.36 -0.87
CA PRO A 41 11.65 9.30 -0.08
C PRO A 41 10.52 8.58 -0.84
N MET A 42 10.09 7.43 -0.33
CA MET A 42 8.92 6.72 -0.85
C MET A 42 7.61 7.36 -0.36
N LEU A 43 6.63 7.45 -1.25
CA LEU A 43 5.26 7.84 -0.90
C LEU A 43 4.47 6.64 -0.37
N PHE A 44 3.83 6.84 0.78
CA PHE A 44 2.95 5.86 1.40
C PHE A 44 1.54 6.44 1.55
N LEU A 45 0.54 5.61 1.30
CA LEU A 45 -0.86 5.92 1.56
C LEU A 45 -1.13 5.91 3.07
N ASP A 46 -1.42 7.08 3.63
CA ASP A 46 -1.59 7.24 5.07
C ASP A 46 -2.76 6.41 5.62
N GLY A 47 -2.55 5.77 6.77
CA GLY A 47 -3.55 4.91 7.39
C GLY A 47 -3.88 3.62 6.62
N HIS A 48 -3.04 3.19 5.67
CA HIS A 48 -3.27 1.98 4.86
C HIS A 48 -2.03 1.07 4.71
N ASP A 49 -1.04 1.19 5.59
CA ASP A 49 0.19 0.40 5.52
C ASP A 49 -0.08 -1.13 5.66
N ASP A 50 -1.15 -1.50 6.36
CA ASP A 50 -1.59 -2.89 6.49
C ASP A 50 -2.01 -3.52 5.14
N ALA A 51 -2.32 -2.68 4.16
CA ALA A 51 -2.63 -3.06 2.79
C ALA A 51 -1.39 -3.13 1.88
N ILE A 52 -0.21 -2.68 2.29
CA ILE A 52 1.02 -2.82 1.49
C ILE A 52 1.34 -4.31 1.27
N ILE A 53 1.63 -4.68 0.03
CA ILE A 53 2.01 -6.03 -0.39
C ILE A 53 3.44 -6.11 -0.96
N GLY A 54 4.08 -4.98 -1.26
CA GLY A 54 5.45 -4.96 -1.77
C GLY A 54 5.86 -3.62 -2.38
N VAL A 55 7.01 -3.62 -3.04
CA VAL A 55 7.56 -2.52 -3.83
C VAL A 55 7.67 -2.95 -5.28
N ALA A 56 7.35 -2.06 -6.22
CA ALA A 56 7.56 -2.26 -7.64
C ALA A 56 8.34 -1.08 -8.23
N ASP A 57 9.09 -1.36 -9.28
CA ASP A 57 9.73 -0.32 -10.09
C ASP A 57 8.72 0.20 -11.12
N ARG A 58 8.51 1.52 -11.13
CA ARG A 58 7.68 2.26 -12.06
C ARG A 58 8.58 3.31 -12.73
N ASP A 59 9.02 3.01 -13.94
CA ASP A 59 9.84 3.91 -14.76
C ASP A 59 11.13 4.40 -14.07
N GLY A 60 11.76 3.53 -13.24
CA GLY A 60 12.99 3.85 -12.50
C GLY A 60 12.73 4.35 -11.07
N GLU A 61 11.47 4.51 -10.66
CA GLU A 61 11.08 4.90 -9.31
C GLU A 61 10.50 3.71 -8.56
N ASP A 62 11.00 3.43 -7.36
CA ASP A 62 10.44 2.40 -6.48
C ASP A 62 9.17 2.93 -5.80
N VAL A 63 8.04 2.24 -6.03
CA VAL A 63 6.72 2.61 -5.50
C VAL A 63 6.14 1.52 -4.59
N ALA A 64 5.49 1.92 -3.50
CA ALA A 64 4.76 1.01 -2.63
C ALA A 64 3.49 0.49 -3.33
N VAL A 65 3.26 -0.82 -3.26
CA VAL A 65 2.13 -1.51 -3.90
C VAL A 65 1.16 -1.99 -2.84
N TYR A 66 -0.13 -1.72 -3.04
CA TYR A 66 -1.20 -2.00 -2.07
C TYR A 66 -2.23 -3.01 -2.60
N ASP A 67 -2.85 -3.77 -1.69
CA ASP A 67 -4.01 -4.61 -1.95
C ASP A 67 -5.29 -3.77 -1.85
N ILE A 68 -5.91 -3.53 -3.02
CA ILE A 68 -7.15 -2.76 -3.14
C ILE A 68 -8.28 -3.34 -2.29
N LYS A 69 -8.41 -4.68 -2.21
CA LYS A 69 -9.48 -5.32 -1.44
C LYS A 69 -9.31 -5.07 0.05
N LYS A 70 -8.07 -5.00 0.54
CA LYS A 70 -7.79 -4.62 1.93
C LYS A 70 -8.14 -3.17 2.20
N ILE A 71 -7.77 -2.24 1.30
CA ILE A 71 -8.13 -0.81 1.43
C ILE A 71 -9.65 -0.65 1.49
N VAL A 72 -10.39 -1.18 0.51
CA VAL A 72 -11.86 -1.11 0.46
C VAL A 72 -12.49 -1.74 1.71
N ARG A 73 -12.00 -2.90 2.16
CA ARG A 73 -12.48 -3.52 3.40
C ARG A 73 -12.25 -2.62 4.62
N ARG A 74 -11.13 -1.91 4.69
CA ARG A 74 -10.81 -1.01 5.80
C ARG A 74 -11.69 0.22 5.80
N LEU A 75 -11.92 0.85 4.64
CA LEU A 75 -12.87 1.96 4.50
C LEU A 75 -14.27 1.55 5.01
N ARG A 76 -14.72 0.34 4.67
CA ARG A 76 -16.00 -0.18 5.18
C ARG A 76 -16.01 -0.43 6.68
N GLN A 77 -14.94 -0.99 7.24
CA GLN A 77 -14.88 -1.40 8.65
C GLN A 77 -14.59 -0.24 9.61
N ARG A 78 -13.70 0.68 9.22
CA ARG A 78 -13.28 1.83 10.03
C ARG A 78 -14.23 3.01 9.86
N ASP A 79 -14.57 3.33 8.62
CA ASP A 79 -15.27 4.57 8.28
C ASP A 79 -16.79 4.34 8.08
N GLY A 80 -17.26 3.10 8.25
CA GLY A 80 -18.67 2.74 8.12
C GLY A 80 -19.23 2.88 6.71
N MET A 81 -18.35 3.00 5.70
CA MET A 81 -18.76 3.17 4.30
C MET A 81 -19.47 1.92 3.77
N SER A 82 -20.42 2.13 2.86
CA SER A 82 -20.93 1.03 2.03
C SER A 82 -19.82 0.52 1.12
N LYS A 83 -20.05 -0.62 0.46
CA LYS A 83 -19.08 -1.15 -0.49
C LYS A 83 -18.89 -0.18 -1.68
N GLU A 84 -20.00 0.34 -2.20
CA GLU A 84 -20.02 1.28 -3.32
C GLU A 84 -19.32 2.58 -2.93
N ASP A 85 -19.65 3.16 -1.78
CA ASP A 85 -18.99 4.39 -1.31
C ASP A 85 -17.49 4.21 -1.10
N ALA A 86 -17.06 3.04 -0.59
CA ALA A 86 -15.65 2.73 -0.40
C ALA A 86 -14.90 2.54 -1.74
N GLU A 87 -15.55 1.94 -2.73
CA GLU A 87 -15.02 1.78 -4.09
C GLU A 87 -14.91 3.14 -4.80
N ASP A 88 -15.93 3.99 -4.68
CA ASP A 88 -15.92 5.36 -5.19
C ASP A 88 -14.84 6.19 -4.49
N PHE A 89 -14.77 6.15 -3.16
CA PHE A 89 -13.74 6.85 -2.40
C PHE A 89 -12.34 6.45 -2.85
N PHE A 90 -12.09 5.16 -3.02
CA PHE A 90 -10.81 4.65 -3.54
C PHE A 90 -10.52 5.20 -4.94
N SER A 91 -11.51 5.17 -5.85
CA SER A 91 -11.34 5.64 -7.22
C SER A 91 -11.03 7.13 -7.31
N TYR A 92 -11.63 7.95 -6.46
CA TYR A 92 -11.45 9.41 -6.49
C TYR A 92 -10.23 9.90 -5.70
N ASN A 93 -9.92 9.25 -4.57
CA ASN A 93 -8.91 9.76 -3.63
C ASN A 93 -7.59 8.99 -3.67
N ILE A 94 -7.57 7.74 -4.15
CA ILE A 94 -6.43 6.84 -4.00
C ILE A 94 -5.85 6.40 -5.36
N SER A 95 -6.68 5.93 -6.29
CA SER A 95 -6.16 5.33 -7.55
C SER A 95 -5.51 6.30 -8.53
N ASN A 96 -5.60 7.61 -8.30
CA ASN A 96 -5.06 8.65 -9.18
C ASN A 96 -3.71 9.24 -8.69
N THR A 97 -2.99 8.52 -7.82
CA THR A 97 -1.62 8.81 -7.36
C THR A 97 -0.66 7.81 -7.99
#